data_AF-A0A1Y2W1K5-F1
#
_entry.id   AF-A0A1Y2W1K5-F1
#
_cell.length_a   1.000
_cell.length_b   1.000
_cell.length_c   1.000
_cell.angle_alpha   90.00
_cell.angle_beta   90.00
_cell.angle_gamma   90.00
#
_symmetry.space_group_name_H-M   'P 1'
#
loop_
_entity.id
_entity.type
_entity.pdbx_description
1 polymer ?
#
loop_
_entity_poly.entity_id
_entity_poly.type
_entity_poly.pdbx_seq_one_letter_code
_entity_poly.pdbx_strand_id
1 'polypeptide(L)'
;MDGNLRKVRELENEINALSEAGKWKDQTIDQLRTTNDSLGKEFIRAEQDLSSAPEWQDKLEKLEKSLDGVHTSLGSLDTLRDRNRDLEEENQKLRSEVTDKTSEFASRKEELEKTVDHLNQRVRELVEKTPTEDEERRREENLRHLQEEVANKDTSIEDHQRRLKAANTELEALRTNKVVASMWMQGPHKRLRTSSEDEEDASEEDIDWFTWTQQIENLSMYLRQYRPIMEPGCSLTREEAAGKMYPFLLSSHCRAAMAEFMFGAEPDDWFCFQRLAKKSIWSAEVSAEGVCPEHDGCLQIRRSEGERAAFLCRVGGVSPSAGTSGGSRVEVEVEE
;
A
#
# COMPACT_ATOMS: atom_id res chain seq x y z
N MET A 1 79.13 -124.42 64.59
CA MET A 1 78.53 -124.26 63.24
C MET A 1 77.43 -123.19 63.18
N ASP A 2 76.93 -122.67 64.32
CA ASP A 2 75.83 -121.69 64.35
C ASP A 2 76.17 -120.25 63.92
N GLY A 3 77.44 -119.82 63.98
CA GLY A 3 77.85 -118.46 63.58
C GLY A 3 77.73 -118.18 62.08
N ASN A 4 77.94 -119.21 61.24
CA ASN A 4 77.86 -119.07 59.78
C ASN A 4 76.40 -119.00 59.29
N LEU A 5 75.48 -119.74 59.93
CA LEU A 5 74.05 -119.70 59.61
C LEU A 5 73.40 -118.35 59.96
N ARG A 6 73.88 -117.67 61.01
CA ARG A 6 73.42 -116.32 61.37
C ARG A 6 73.87 -115.28 60.34
N LYS A 7 75.12 -115.36 59.90
CA LYS A 7 75.69 -114.45 58.90
C LYS A 7 75.08 -114.64 57.51
N VAL A 8 74.72 -115.88 57.14
CA VAL A 8 73.96 -116.15 55.91
C VAL A 8 72.56 -115.52 55.98
N ARG A 9 71.86 -115.64 57.12
CA ARG A 9 70.55 -114.98 57.32
C ARG A 9 70.62 -113.46 57.29
N GLU A 10 71.67 -112.86 57.86
CA GLU A 10 71.93 -111.42 57.78
C GLU A 10 72.16 -110.97 56.33
N LEU A 11 72.98 -111.71 55.57
CA LEU A 11 73.22 -111.43 54.15
C LEU A 11 71.97 -111.64 53.29
N GLU A 12 71.15 -112.65 53.58
CA GLU A 12 69.85 -112.86 52.91
C GLU A 12 68.88 -111.71 53.19
N ASN A 13 68.84 -111.22 54.44
CA ASN A 13 68.04 -110.04 54.80
C ASN A 13 68.56 -108.77 54.13
N GLU A 14 69.88 -108.58 54.04
CA GLU A 14 70.49 -107.45 53.32
C GLU A 14 70.23 -107.54 51.81
N ILE A 15 70.32 -108.73 51.20
CA ILE A 15 69.99 -108.95 49.79
C ILE A 15 68.52 -108.65 49.53
N ASN A 16 67.62 -109.08 50.40
CA ASN A 16 66.18 -108.78 50.29
C ASN A 16 65.92 -107.28 50.44
N ALA A 17 66.56 -106.61 51.41
CA ALA A 17 66.44 -105.16 51.61
C ALA A 17 66.99 -104.37 50.41
N LEU A 18 68.10 -104.82 49.82
CA LEU A 18 68.67 -104.23 48.61
C LEU A 18 67.80 -104.49 47.37
N SER A 19 67.16 -105.66 47.28
CA SER A 19 66.20 -105.96 46.21
C SER A 19 64.95 -105.09 46.30
N GLU A 20 64.40 -104.90 47.51
CA GLU A 20 63.27 -104.01 47.75
C GLU A 20 63.63 -102.54 47.51
N ALA A 21 64.82 -102.10 47.92
CA ALA A 21 65.33 -100.77 47.61
C ALA A 21 65.54 -100.55 46.11
N GLY A 22 65.98 -101.60 45.38
CA GLY A 22 66.06 -101.59 43.92
C GLY A 22 64.69 -101.40 43.28
N LYS A 23 63.69 -102.18 43.68
CA LYS A 23 62.30 -102.05 43.20
C LYS A 23 61.71 -100.67 43.48
N TRP A 24 61.92 -100.13 44.68
CA TRP A 24 61.47 -98.78 45.03
C TRP A 24 62.14 -97.70 44.17
N LYS A 25 63.44 -97.83 43.91
CA LYS A 25 64.16 -96.92 43.01
C LYS A 25 63.63 -97.00 41.59
N ASP A 26 63.43 -98.20 41.06
CA ASP A 26 62.89 -98.40 39.71
C ASP A 26 61.47 -97.82 39.60
N GLN A 27 60.62 -98.06 40.59
CA GLN A 27 59.27 -97.48 40.65
C GLN A 27 59.30 -95.95 40.72
N THR A 28 60.24 -95.38 41.46
CA THR A 28 60.42 -93.92 41.54
C THR A 28 60.94 -93.35 40.23
N ILE A 29 61.87 -94.03 39.57
CA ILE A 29 62.40 -93.65 38.25
C ILE A 29 61.27 -93.67 37.20
N ASP A 30 60.43 -94.69 37.21
CA ASP A 30 59.31 -94.78 36.28
C ASP A 30 58.24 -93.72 36.55
N GLN A 31 57.93 -93.43 37.82
CA GLN A 31 57.06 -92.30 38.16
C GLN A 31 57.64 -90.98 37.66
N LEU A 32 58.92 -90.71 37.93
CA LEU A 32 59.59 -89.49 37.46
C LEU A 32 59.58 -89.39 35.93
N ARG A 33 59.80 -90.50 35.20
CA ARG A 33 59.68 -90.55 33.75
C ARG A 33 58.27 -90.19 33.28
N THR A 34 57.23 -90.80 33.85
CA THR A 34 55.85 -90.49 33.47
C THR A 34 55.48 -89.04 33.75
N THR A 35 55.93 -88.47 34.88
CA THR A 35 55.70 -87.06 35.19
C THR A 35 56.46 -86.15 34.24
N ASN A 36 57.70 -86.49 33.88
CA ASN A 36 58.51 -85.70 32.97
C ASN A 36 57.94 -85.75 31.54
N ASP A 37 57.43 -86.89 31.10
CA ASP A 37 56.74 -87.03 29.81
C ASP A 37 55.43 -86.23 29.77
N SER A 38 54.69 -86.20 30.89
CA SER A 38 53.48 -85.37 31.01
C SER A 38 53.81 -83.89 30.95
N LEU A 39 54.81 -83.44 31.72
CA LEU A 39 55.28 -82.07 31.72
C LEU A 39 55.85 -81.65 30.37
N GLY A 40 56.55 -82.55 29.66
CA GLY A 40 57.03 -82.30 28.30
C GLY A 40 55.87 -82.06 27.32
N LYS A 41 54.79 -82.84 27.41
CA LYS A 41 53.58 -82.62 26.60
C LYS A 41 52.88 -81.32 26.94
N GLU A 42 52.79 -80.96 28.21
CA GLU A 42 52.21 -79.68 28.65
C GLU A 42 53.05 -78.49 28.20
N PHE A 43 54.38 -78.60 28.26
CA PHE A 43 55.30 -77.57 27.77
C PHE A 43 55.14 -77.34 26.27
N ILE A 44 55.08 -78.41 25.46
CA ILE A 44 54.86 -78.30 24.01
C ILE A 44 53.52 -77.62 23.70
N ARG A 45 52.45 -77.95 24.44
CA ARG A 45 51.16 -77.27 24.27
C ARG A 45 51.25 -75.79 24.64
N ALA A 46 51.87 -75.46 25.78
CA ALA A 46 52.03 -74.08 26.21
C ALA A 46 52.88 -73.27 25.23
N GLU A 47 53.92 -73.86 24.64
CA GLU A 47 54.75 -73.25 23.60
C GLU A 47 53.96 -73.02 22.31
N GLN A 48 53.12 -73.98 21.92
CA GLN A 48 52.22 -73.84 20.76
C GLN A 48 51.15 -72.76 20.99
N ASP A 49 50.59 -72.68 22.20
CA ASP A 49 49.64 -71.64 22.59
C ASP A 49 50.32 -70.26 22.57
N LEU A 50 51.55 -70.15 23.11
CA LEU A 50 52.34 -68.91 23.05
C LEU A 50 52.69 -68.53 21.62
N SER A 51 53.02 -69.50 20.78
CA SER A 51 53.29 -69.30 19.35
C SER A 51 52.08 -68.75 18.60
N SER A 52 50.86 -69.04 19.07
CA SER A 52 49.62 -68.54 18.46
C SER A 52 49.19 -67.16 19.00
N ALA A 53 49.73 -66.72 20.13
CA ALA A 53 49.40 -65.43 20.75
C ALA A 53 49.61 -64.20 19.83
N PRO A 54 50.68 -64.10 19.00
CA PRO A 54 50.83 -62.98 18.08
C PRO A 54 49.72 -62.92 17.02
N GLU A 55 49.25 -64.07 16.54
CA GLU A 55 48.15 -64.11 15.57
C GLU A 55 46.84 -63.58 16.17
N TRP A 56 46.60 -63.84 17.46
CA TRP A 56 45.46 -63.28 18.18
C TRP A 56 45.61 -61.78 18.39
N GLN A 57 46.84 -61.32 18.61
CA GLN A 57 47.15 -59.90 18.76
C GLN A 57 46.92 -59.13 17.45
N ASP A 58 47.36 -59.68 16.32
CA ASP A 58 47.08 -59.15 14.97
C ASP A 58 45.57 -59.10 14.66
N LYS A 59 44.81 -60.12 15.08
CA LYS A 59 43.35 -60.13 14.91
C LYS A 59 42.68 -59.07 15.77
N LEU A 60 43.12 -58.89 17.01
CA LEU A 60 42.63 -57.85 17.92
C LEU A 60 42.89 -56.45 17.34
N GLU A 61 44.11 -56.16 16.88
CA GLU A 61 44.44 -54.86 16.31
C GLU A 61 43.61 -54.55 15.05
N LYS A 62 43.34 -55.57 14.22
CA LYS A 62 42.43 -55.42 13.06
C LYS A 62 40.99 -55.14 13.47
N LEU A 63 40.51 -55.79 14.53
CA LEU A 63 39.16 -55.56 15.06
C LEU A 63 39.04 -54.17 15.68
N GLU A 64 40.05 -53.70 16.41
CA GLU A 64 40.10 -52.34 16.96
C GLU A 64 40.06 -51.29 15.85
N LYS A 65 40.91 -51.42 14.82
CA LYS A 65 40.89 -50.53 13.65
C LYS A 65 39.55 -50.55 12.93
N SER A 66 38.91 -51.71 12.82
CA SER A 66 37.57 -51.83 12.23
C SER A 66 36.52 -51.13 13.10
N LEU A 67 36.62 -51.24 14.43
CA LEU A 67 35.70 -50.61 15.37
C LEU A 67 35.83 -49.08 15.35
N ASP A 68 37.04 -48.56 15.22
CA ASP A 68 37.31 -47.13 15.03
C ASP A 68 36.71 -46.63 13.70
N GLY A 69 36.83 -47.43 12.64
CA GLY A 69 36.16 -47.20 11.35
C GLY A 69 34.62 -47.15 11.46
N VAL A 70 34.03 -47.99 12.31
CA VAL A 70 32.60 -47.95 12.59
C VAL A 70 32.22 -46.72 13.41
N HIS A 71 32.99 -46.34 14.43
CA HIS A 71 32.72 -45.13 15.22
C HIS A 71 32.77 -43.84 14.39
N THR A 72 33.76 -43.72 13.52
CA THR A 72 33.88 -42.58 12.59
C THR A 72 32.70 -42.52 11.60
N SER A 73 32.27 -43.68 11.10
CA SER A 73 31.08 -43.78 10.25
C SER A 73 29.79 -43.42 11.01
N LEU A 74 29.68 -43.82 12.27
CA LEU A 74 28.54 -43.49 13.15
C LEU A 74 28.44 -41.98 13.37
N GLY A 75 29.56 -41.31 13.67
CA GLY A 75 29.59 -39.85 13.80
C GLY A 75 29.21 -39.13 12.50
N SER A 76 29.59 -39.68 11.34
CA SER A 76 29.16 -39.17 10.03
C SER A 76 27.64 -39.34 9.84
N LEU A 77 27.06 -40.41 10.37
CA LEU A 77 25.61 -40.67 10.30
C LEU A 77 24.82 -39.71 11.19
N ASP A 78 25.34 -39.35 12.36
CA ASP A 78 24.70 -38.35 13.23
C ASP A 78 24.69 -36.96 12.57
N THR A 79 25.78 -36.55 11.92
CA THR A 79 25.80 -35.27 11.17
C THR A 79 24.81 -35.27 9.98
N LEU A 80 24.65 -36.40 9.30
CA LEU A 80 23.63 -36.56 8.26
C LEU A 80 22.21 -36.52 8.83
N ARG A 81 21.99 -37.08 10.03
CA ARG A 81 20.69 -37.01 10.72
C ARG A 81 20.33 -35.58 11.07
N ASP A 82 21.26 -34.83 11.65
CA ASP A 82 21.04 -33.42 11.99
C ASP A 82 20.71 -32.60 10.73
N ARG A 83 21.47 -32.80 9.65
CA ARG A 83 21.20 -32.13 8.37
C ARG A 83 19.84 -32.50 7.77
N ASN A 84 19.40 -33.76 7.91
CA ASN A 84 18.06 -34.16 7.46
C ASN A 84 16.97 -33.47 8.27
N ARG A 85 17.15 -33.35 9.59
CA ARG A 85 16.19 -32.63 10.45
C ARG A 85 16.08 -31.17 10.03
N ASP A 86 17.21 -30.49 9.82
CA ASP A 86 17.21 -29.09 9.40
C ASP A 86 16.50 -28.91 8.04
N LEU A 87 16.70 -29.83 7.10
CA LEU A 87 16.02 -29.84 5.80
C LEU A 87 14.51 -30.14 5.92
N GLU A 88 14.10 -30.98 6.87
CA GLU A 88 12.69 -31.24 7.16
C GLU A 88 12.00 -30.00 7.73
N GLU A 89 12.65 -29.28 8.65
CA GLU A 89 12.17 -28.02 9.21
C GLU A 89 12.04 -26.93 8.12
N GLU A 90 13.05 -26.80 7.26
CA GLU A 90 13.03 -25.87 6.13
C GLU A 90 11.91 -26.22 5.13
N ASN A 91 11.74 -27.50 4.80
CA ASN A 91 10.64 -27.96 3.94
C ASN A 91 9.27 -27.67 4.56
N GLN A 92 9.12 -27.85 5.86
CA GLN A 92 7.87 -27.54 6.55
C GLN A 92 7.56 -26.04 6.49
N LYS A 93 8.56 -25.19 6.71
CA LYS A 93 8.42 -23.73 6.60
C LYS A 93 8.05 -23.31 5.17
N LEU A 94 8.76 -23.83 4.16
CA LEU A 94 8.45 -23.54 2.76
C LEU A 94 7.04 -23.98 2.37
N ARG A 95 6.57 -25.12 2.88
CA ARG A 95 5.19 -25.57 2.66
C ARG A 95 4.17 -24.62 3.26
N SER A 96 4.40 -24.13 4.49
CA SER A 96 3.50 -23.13 5.09
C SER A 96 3.49 -21.81 4.32
N GLU A 97 4.65 -21.32 3.88
CA GLU A 97 4.71 -20.10 3.06
C GLU A 97 3.99 -20.26 1.71
N VAL A 98 4.11 -21.44 1.08
CA VAL A 98 3.39 -21.74 -0.16
C VAL A 98 1.88 -21.80 0.07
N THR A 99 1.42 -22.40 1.17
CA THR A 99 -0.02 -22.44 1.48
C THR A 99 -0.57 -21.05 1.75
N ASP A 100 0.16 -20.21 2.48
CA ASP A 100 -0.25 -18.85 2.81
C ASP A 100 -0.35 -18.01 1.53
N LYS A 101 0.68 -18.03 0.68
CA LYS A 101 0.65 -17.34 -0.62
C LYS A 101 -0.45 -17.84 -1.55
N THR A 102 -0.73 -19.14 -1.54
CA THR A 102 -1.82 -19.71 -2.34
C THR A 102 -3.17 -19.17 -1.88
N SER A 103 -3.37 -19.02 -0.56
CA SER A 103 -4.58 -18.42 -0.01
C SER A 103 -4.70 -16.93 -0.35
N GLU A 104 -3.61 -16.16 -0.29
CA GLU A 104 -3.58 -14.76 -0.70
C GLU A 104 -3.92 -14.59 -2.19
N PHE A 105 -3.35 -15.44 -3.05
CA PHE A 105 -3.67 -15.42 -4.48
C PHE A 105 -5.13 -15.79 -4.75
N ALA A 106 -5.72 -16.72 -3.99
CA ALA A 106 -7.13 -17.05 -4.11
C ALA A 106 -8.02 -15.85 -3.73
N SER A 107 -7.74 -15.18 -2.61
CA SER A 107 -8.47 -13.97 -2.18
C SER A 107 -8.33 -12.85 -3.20
N ARG A 108 -7.12 -12.58 -3.68
CA ARG A 108 -6.87 -11.54 -4.69
C ARG A 108 -7.56 -11.85 -6.03
N LYS A 109 -7.63 -13.13 -6.41
CA LYS A 109 -8.37 -13.56 -7.60
C LYS A 109 -9.86 -13.29 -7.43
N GLU A 110 -10.44 -13.61 -6.28
CA GLU A 110 -11.86 -13.33 -5.98
C GLU A 110 -12.16 -11.81 -6.01
N GLU A 111 -11.26 -10.98 -5.46
CA GLU A 111 -11.38 -9.52 -5.56
C GLU A 111 -11.35 -9.04 -7.01
N LEU A 112 -10.41 -9.54 -7.82
CA LEU A 112 -10.33 -9.20 -9.23
C LEU A 112 -11.58 -9.63 -10.00
N GLU A 113 -12.09 -10.84 -9.76
CA GLU A 113 -13.34 -11.32 -10.35
C GLU A 113 -14.52 -10.38 -10.02
N LYS A 114 -14.64 -9.96 -8.75
CA LYS A 114 -15.65 -8.96 -8.34
C LYS A 114 -15.49 -7.63 -9.08
N THR A 115 -14.26 -7.15 -9.25
CA THR A 115 -14.02 -5.90 -10.00
C THR A 115 -14.37 -6.04 -11.47
N VAL A 116 -14.08 -7.19 -12.09
CA VAL A 116 -14.44 -7.49 -13.48
C VAL A 116 -15.95 -7.52 -13.65
N ASP A 117 -16.68 -8.17 -12.73
CA ASP A 117 -18.14 -8.20 -12.75
C ASP A 117 -18.75 -6.80 -12.61
N HIS A 118 -18.20 -5.98 -11.70
CA HIS A 118 -18.63 -4.60 -11.54
C HIS A 118 -18.39 -3.76 -12.80
N LEU A 119 -17.21 -3.88 -13.42
CA LEU A 119 -16.90 -3.19 -14.67
C LEU A 119 -17.80 -3.66 -15.82
N ASN A 120 -18.06 -4.96 -15.94
CA ASN A 120 -18.98 -5.50 -16.94
C ASN A 120 -20.42 -5.02 -16.72
N GLN A 121 -20.85 -4.85 -15.47
CA GLN A 121 -22.13 -4.22 -15.17
C GLN A 121 -22.14 -2.74 -15.60
N ARG A 122 -21.10 -1.98 -15.26
CA ARG A 122 -20.95 -0.57 -15.65
C ARG A 122 -20.98 -0.40 -17.18
N VAL A 123 -20.30 -1.28 -17.92
CA VAL A 123 -20.31 -1.29 -19.38
C VAL A 123 -21.73 -1.53 -19.91
N ARG A 124 -22.46 -2.51 -19.36
CA ARG A 124 -23.86 -2.76 -19.75
C ARG A 124 -24.75 -1.55 -19.51
N GLU A 125 -24.64 -0.90 -18.35
CA GLU A 125 -25.39 0.32 -18.04
C GLU A 125 -25.04 1.48 -18.99
N LEU A 126 -23.77 1.61 -19.38
CA LEU A 126 -23.35 2.62 -20.36
C LEU A 126 -23.90 2.32 -21.75
N VAL A 127 -23.87 1.05 -22.20
CA VAL A 127 -24.45 0.63 -23.48
C VAL A 127 -25.96 0.82 -23.52
N GLU A 128 -26.66 0.65 -22.39
CA GLU A 128 -28.09 0.92 -22.32
C GLU A 128 -28.40 2.43 -22.35
N LYS A 129 -27.52 3.26 -21.77
CA LYS A 129 -27.66 4.72 -21.76
C LYS A 129 -27.17 5.39 -23.04
N THR A 130 -26.34 4.72 -23.84
CA THR A 130 -25.93 5.27 -25.14
C THR A 130 -27.18 5.37 -26.01
N PRO A 131 -27.49 6.58 -26.52
CA PRO A 131 -28.65 6.77 -27.35
C PRO A 131 -28.56 5.86 -28.56
N THR A 132 -29.67 5.21 -28.88
CA THR A 132 -29.74 4.41 -30.12
C THR A 132 -29.61 5.34 -31.32
N GLU A 133 -29.13 4.81 -32.45
CA GLU A 133 -29.01 5.56 -33.71
C GLU A 133 -30.34 6.26 -34.10
N ASP A 134 -31.48 5.64 -33.77
CA ASP A 134 -32.81 6.22 -33.99
C ASP A 134 -33.09 7.45 -33.10
N GLU A 135 -32.61 7.47 -31.86
CA GLU A 135 -32.72 8.65 -30.99
C GLU A 135 -31.80 9.78 -31.44
N GLU A 136 -30.57 9.46 -31.86
CA GLU A 136 -29.65 10.45 -32.44
C GLU A 136 -30.24 11.06 -33.71
N ARG A 137 -30.77 10.23 -34.62
CA ARG A 137 -31.46 10.72 -35.82
C ARG A 137 -32.63 11.64 -35.50
N ARG A 138 -33.45 11.31 -34.50
CA ARG A 138 -34.56 12.19 -34.05
C ARG A 138 -34.04 13.51 -33.47
N ARG A 139 -32.95 13.49 -32.71
CA ARG A 139 -32.33 14.72 -32.19
C ARG A 139 -31.79 15.60 -33.32
N GLU A 140 -31.16 15.00 -34.34
CA GLU A 140 -30.68 15.72 -35.53
C GLU A 140 -31.82 16.33 -36.36
N GLU A 141 -32.89 15.58 -36.59
CA GLU A 141 -34.09 16.08 -37.27
C GLU A 141 -34.73 17.25 -36.51
N ASN A 142 -34.84 17.14 -35.19
CA ASN A 142 -35.34 18.22 -34.33
C ASN A 142 -34.43 19.45 -34.35
N LEU A 143 -33.11 19.26 -34.33
CA LEU A 143 -32.15 20.36 -34.46
C LEU A 143 -32.29 21.07 -35.80
N ARG A 144 -32.46 20.32 -36.89
CA ARG A 144 -32.67 20.89 -38.23
C ARG A 144 -33.98 21.70 -38.29
N HIS A 145 -35.06 21.18 -37.71
CA HIS A 145 -36.34 21.90 -37.64
C HIS A 145 -36.21 23.19 -36.82
N LEU A 146 -35.54 23.14 -35.66
CA LEU A 146 -35.32 24.34 -34.84
C LEU A 146 -34.43 25.36 -35.56
N GLN A 147 -33.42 24.93 -36.31
CA GLN A 147 -32.60 25.82 -37.13
C GLN A 147 -33.43 26.51 -38.22
N GLU A 148 -34.33 25.78 -38.89
CA GLU A 148 -35.24 26.35 -39.89
C GLU A 148 -36.23 27.35 -39.26
N GLU A 149 -36.77 27.04 -38.08
CA GLU A 149 -37.67 27.96 -37.36
C GLU A 149 -36.95 29.24 -36.92
N VAL A 150 -35.69 29.13 -36.46
CA VAL A 150 -34.86 30.29 -36.13
C VAL A 150 -34.61 31.14 -37.38
N ALA A 151 -34.21 30.55 -38.50
CA ALA A 151 -34.00 31.28 -39.75
C ALA A 151 -35.28 31.98 -40.24
N ASN A 152 -36.44 31.33 -40.12
CA ASN A 152 -37.72 31.94 -40.46
C ASN A 152 -38.07 33.12 -39.54
N LYS A 153 -37.79 33.02 -38.24
CA LYS A 153 -37.99 34.14 -37.31
C LYS A 153 -37.03 35.28 -37.60
N ASP A 154 -35.77 35.00 -37.93
CA ASP A 154 -34.79 36.02 -38.29
C ASP A 154 -35.26 36.82 -39.52
N THR A 155 -35.72 36.14 -40.58
CA THR A 155 -36.26 36.83 -41.77
C THR A 155 -37.51 37.67 -41.44
N SER A 156 -38.38 37.18 -40.55
CA SER A 156 -39.54 37.95 -40.07
C SER A 156 -39.13 39.18 -39.26
N ILE A 157 -38.12 39.05 -38.40
CA ILE A 157 -37.55 40.16 -37.63
C ILE A 157 -36.95 41.20 -38.59
N GLU A 158 -36.18 40.78 -39.60
CA GLU A 158 -35.62 41.68 -40.61
C GLU A 158 -36.71 42.43 -41.38
N ASP A 159 -37.80 41.75 -41.76
CA ASP A 159 -38.96 42.36 -42.39
C ASP A 159 -39.63 43.42 -41.47
N HIS A 160 -39.83 43.09 -40.19
CA HIS A 160 -40.39 44.01 -39.22
C HIS A 160 -39.48 45.23 -38.97
N GLN A 161 -38.17 45.03 -38.89
CA GLN A 161 -37.19 46.10 -38.78
C GLN A 161 -37.20 47.01 -40.02
N ARG A 162 -37.35 46.45 -41.22
CA ARG A 162 -37.51 47.24 -42.47
C ARG A 162 -38.78 48.11 -42.42
N ARG A 163 -39.91 47.54 -41.98
CA ARG A 163 -41.18 48.29 -41.82
C ARG A 163 -41.07 49.40 -40.77
N LEU A 164 -40.43 49.12 -39.63
CA LEU A 164 -40.19 50.11 -38.59
C LEU A 164 -39.34 51.27 -39.09
N LYS A 165 -38.26 50.99 -39.84
CA LYS A 165 -37.43 52.05 -40.46
C LYS A 165 -38.26 52.92 -41.41
N ALA A 166 -39.07 52.33 -42.27
CA ALA A 166 -39.94 53.08 -43.18
C ALA A 166 -40.96 53.96 -42.43
N ALA A 167 -41.66 53.41 -41.43
CA ALA A 167 -42.62 54.15 -40.61
C ALA A 167 -41.95 55.30 -39.84
N ASN A 168 -40.74 55.08 -39.31
CA ASN A 168 -39.98 56.14 -38.64
C ASN A 168 -39.59 57.27 -39.60
N THR A 169 -39.16 56.95 -40.83
CA THR A 169 -38.86 57.99 -41.83
C THR A 169 -40.11 58.80 -42.21
N GLU A 170 -41.29 58.17 -42.28
CA GLU A 170 -42.55 58.86 -42.52
C GLU A 170 -42.96 59.75 -41.34
N LEU A 171 -42.80 59.27 -40.10
CA LEU A 171 -43.03 60.07 -38.90
C LEU A 171 -42.09 61.27 -38.82
N GLU A 172 -40.82 61.12 -39.18
CA GLU A 172 -39.88 62.23 -39.25
C GLU A 172 -40.28 63.25 -40.33
N ALA A 173 -40.70 62.79 -41.51
CA ALA A 173 -41.23 63.66 -42.57
C ALA A 173 -42.51 64.41 -42.12
N LEU A 174 -43.40 63.76 -41.37
CA LEU A 174 -44.59 64.40 -40.81
C LEU A 174 -44.24 65.38 -39.69
N ARG A 175 -43.24 65.07 -38.85
CA ARG A 175 -42.73 65.98 -37.82
C ARG A 175 -42.10 67.22 -38.44
N THR A 176 -41.28 67.08 -39.48
CA THR A 176 -40.70 68.23 -40.19
C THR A 176 -41.79 69.04 -40.89
N ASN A 177 -42.76 68.40 -41.55
CA ASN A 177 -43.93 69.09 -42.12
C ASN A 177 -44.74 69.84 -41.06
N LYS A 178 -44.95 69.27 -39.87
CA LYS A 178 -45.60 69.95 -38.74
C LYS A 178 -44.81 71.17 -38.28
N VAL A 179 -43.49 71.05 -38.15
CA VAL A 179 -42.61 72.18 -37.77
C VAL A 179 -42.69 73.28 -38.82
N VAL A 180 -42.57 72.93 -40.12
CA VAL A 180 -42.71 73.88 -41.22
C VAL A 180 -44.09 74.54 -41.16
N ALA A 181 -45.18 73.78 -41.14
CA ALA A 181 -46.55 74.30 -41.06
C ALA A 181 -46.76 75.21 -39.83
N SER A 182 -46.18 74.87 -38.68
CA SER A 182 -46.22 75.74 -37.49
C SER A 182 -45.42 77.03 -37.66
N MET A 183 -44.35 77.02 -38.45
CA MET A 183 -43.55 78.19 -38.81
C MET A 183 -44.31 79.14 -39.75
N TRP A 184 -45.14 78.62 -40.65
CA TRP A 184 -46.00 79.42 -41.55
C TRP A 184 -47.27 79.94 -40.85
N MET A 185 -47.72 79.30 -39.77
CA MET A 185 -48.95 79.65 -39.05
C MET A 185 -48.72 80.57 -37.83
N GLN A 186 -47.47 80.92 -37.50
CA GLN A 186 -47.15 81.86 -36.42
C GLN A 186 -47.06 83.30 -36.93
N GLY A 187 -48.13 84.07 -36.74
CA GLY A 187 -48.07 85.54 -36.72
C GLY A 187 -47.21 86.05 -35.55
N PRO A 188 -46.72 87.31 -35.58
CA PRO A 188 -45.67 87.78 -34.69
C PRO A 188 -46.18 87.92 -33.25
N HIS A 189 -45.83 86.97 -32.39
CA HIS A 189 -46.06 87.07 -30.95
C HIS A 189 -44.80 86.87 -30.11
N LYS A 190 -44.83 87.61 -29.01
CA LYS A 190 -43.74 87.99 -28.11
C LYS A 190 -43.27 86.79 -27.27
N ARG A 191 -41.97 86.79 -27.00
CA ARG A 191 -41.30 85.88 -26.05
C ARG A 191 -42.00 85.90 -24.69
N LEU A 192 -42.44 84.73 -24.24
CA LEU A 192 -42.71 84.45 -22.84
C LEU A 192 -41.75 83.36 -22.35
N ARG A 193 -41.34 83.56 -21.10
CA ARG A 193 -40.24 82.94 -20.38
C ARG A 193 -40.82 81.83 -19.46
N THR A 194 -39.91 80.94 -19.05
CA THR A 194 -39.91 80.03 -17.88
C THR A 194 -40.86 78.83 -17.86
N SER A 195 -40.28 77.66 -17.60
CA SER A 195 -40.65 76.62 -16.61
C SER A 195 -39.77 75.39 -16.95
N SER A 196 -38.73 75.03 -16.18
CA SER A 196 -38.74 74.27 -14.92
C SER A 196 -39.47 72.94 -15.01
N GLU A 197 -38.78 71.91 -14.51
CA GLU A 197 -39.21 70.53 -14.22
C GLU A 197 -38.92 69.53 -15.34
N ASP A 198 -37.81 68.78 -15.16
CA ASP A 198 -37.62 67.40 -15.59
C ASP A 198 -36.59 66.80 -14.61
N GLU A 199 -37.06 66.51 -13.40
CA GLU A 199 -36.45 65.57 -12.45
C GLU A 199 -37.19 64.22 -12.60
N GLU A 200 -36.43 63.15 -12.40
CA GLU A 200 -36.86 61.75 -12.22
C GLU A 200 -37.15 60.92 -13.49
N ASP A 201 -36.16 60.11 -13.86
CA ASP A 201 -36.36 58.73 -14.32
C ASP A 201 -35.02 57.97 -14.12
N ALA A 202 -34.69 57.65 -12.86
CA ALA A 202 -33.73 56.60 -12.58
C ALA A 202 -34.46 55.27 -12.83
N SER A 203 -34.20 54.69 -13.99
CA SER A 203 -34.83 53.45 -14.43
C SER A 203 -34.56 52.29 -13.45
N GLU A 204 -35.53 51.39 -13.32
CA GLU A 204 -35.49 50.17 -12.50
C GLU A 204 -34.24 49.27 -12.78
N GLU A 205 -33.54 49.50 -13.90
CA GLU A 205 -32.30 48.81 -14.29
C GLU A 205 -31.05 49.28 -13.52
N ASP A 206 -31.03 50.53 -13.03
CA ASP A 206 -29.86 51.08 -12.31
C ASP A 206 -29.74 50.55 -10.87
N ILE A 207 -30.86 50.10 -10.29
CA ILE A 207 -30.91 49.51 -8.95
C ILE A 207 -30.24 48.13 -8.94
N ASP A 208 -30.41 47.34 -10.01
CA ASP A 208 -29.87 45.98 -10.11
C ASP A 208 -28.33 45.97 -10.30
N TRP A 209 -27.82 46.89 -11.14
CA TRP A 209 -26.38 47.03 -11.37
C TRP A 209 -25.61 47.46 -10.12
N PHE A 210 -26.17 48.39 -9.32
CA PHE A 210 -25.54 48.85 -8.09
C PHE A 210 -25.50 47.74 -7.03
N THR A 211 -26.58 46.96 -6.90
CA THR A 211 -26.62 45.80 -6.00
C THR A 211 -25.66 44.69 -6.42
N TRP A 212 -25.54 44.41 -7.72
CA TRP A 212 -24.61 43.41 -8.24
C TRP A 212 -23.15 43.83 -8.03
N THR A 213 -22.82 45.09 -8.32
CA THR A 213 -21.48 45.66 -8.12
C THR A 213 -21.08 45.61 -6.64
N GLN A 214 -21.99 45.97 -5.74
CA GLN A 214 -21.76 45.91 -4.30
C GLN A 214 -21.59 44.48 -3.78
N GLN A 215 -22.31 43.49 -4.33
CA GLN A 215 -22.11 42.09 -4.01
C GLN A 215 -20.74 41.57 -4.47
N ILE A 216 -20.29 41.98 -5.66
CA ILE A 216 -18.95 41.64 -6.17
C ILE A 216 -17.84 42.26 -5.34
N GLU A 217 -17.99 43.52 -4.92
CA GLU A 217 -17.02 44.18 -4.04
C GLU A 217 -16.93 43.48 -2.68
N ASN A 218 -18.08 43.13 -2.08
CA ASN A 218 -18.12 42.38 -0.83
C ASN A 218 -17.47 40.99 -0.93
N LEU A 219 -17.70 40.26 -2.03
CA LEU A 219 -17.05 38.97 -2.29
C LEU A 219 -15.55 39.12 -2.54
N SER A 220 -15.16 40.16 -3.26
CA SER A 220 -13.75 40.47 -3.55
C SER A 220 -12.99 40.83 -2.27
N MET A 221 -13.62 41.57 -1.36
CA MET A 221 -13.08 41.83 -0.03
C MET A 221 -12.96 40.56 0.80
N TYR A 222 -13.96 39.67 0.75
CA TYR A 222 -13.95 38.40 1.49
C TYR A 222 -12.86 37.44 0.99
N LEU A 223 -12.68 37.31 -0.32
CA LEU A 223 -11.59 36.52 -0.93
C LEU A 223 -10.20 37.15 -0.74
N ARG A 224 -10.13 38.46 -0.52
CA ARG A 224 -8.88 39.14 -0.12
C ARG A 224 -8.56 38.91 1.36
N GLN A 225 -9.58 38.85 2.21
CA GLN A 225 -9.47 38.55 3.63
C GLN A 225 -9.06 37.09 3.84
N TYR A 226 -9.66 36.16 3.11
CA TYR A 226 -9.36 34.73 3.19
C TYR A 226 -8.62 34.28 1.92
N ARG A 227 -7.29 34.29 1.94
CA ARG A 227 -6.47 34.03 0.75
C ARG A 227 -6.39 32.52 0.48
N PRO A 228 -6.92 32.01 -0.65
CA PRO A 228 -6.65 30.64 -1.05
C PRO A 228 -5.19 30.52 -1.49
N ILE A 229 -4.43 29.66 -0.82
CA ILE A 229 -3.06 29.30 -1.19
C ILE A 229 -3.14 27.88 -1.76
N MET A 230 -2.56 27.64 -2.94
CA MET A 230 -2.55 26.29 -3.50
C MET A 230 -1.45 25.45 -2.85
N GLU A 231 -1.77 24.22 -2.47
CA GLU A 231 -0.75 23.29 -1.99
C GLU A 231 0.26 22.96 -3.12
N PRO A 232 1.57 22.86 -2.83
CA PRO A 232 2.56 22.46 -3.81
C PRO A 232 2.20 21.11 -4.46
N GLY A 233 2.12 21.07 -5.79
CA GLY A 233 1.70 19.87 -6.54
C GLY A 233 0.20 19.77 -6.79
N CYS A 234 -0.60 20.75 -6.35
CA CYS A 234 -2.01 20.84 -6.73
C CYS A 234 -2.14 21.18 -8.23
N SER A 235 -3.03 20.46 -8.91
CA SER A 235 -3.33 20.68 -10.34
C SER A 235 -4.23 21.88 -10.62
N LEU A 236 -4.84 22.49 -9.58
CA LEU A 236 -5.73 23.65 -9.72
C LEU A 236 -4.92 24.96 -9.72
N THR A 237 -5.33 25.90 -10.55
CA THR A 237 -4.90 27.29 -10.41
C THR A 237 -5.68 27.99 -9.30
N ARG A 238 -5.17 29.13 -8.84
CA ARG A 238 -5.86 29.97 -7.84
C ARG A 238 -7.21 30.47 -8.36
N GLU A 239 -7.28 30.78 -9.65
CA GLU A 239 -8.47 31.23 -10.34
C GLU A 239 -9.53 30.12 -10.39
N GLU A 240 -9.13 28.88 -10.66
CA GLU A 240 -10.04 27.73 -10.68
C GLU A 240 -10.56 27.39 -9.28
N ALA A 241 -9.71 27.47 -8.25
CA ALA A 241 -10.13 27.31 -6.87
C ALA A 241 -11.15 28.40 -6.46
N ALA A 242 -10.86 29.67 -6.78
CA ALA A 242 -11.78 30.77 -6.53
C ALA A 242 -13.12 30.60 -7.28
N GLY A 243 -13.07 30.16 -8.54
CA GLY A 243 -14.25 29.85 -9.34
C GLY A 243 -15.13 28.75 -8.74
N LYS A 244 -14.51 27.71 -8.15
CA LYS A 244 -15.24 26.66 -7.43
C LYS A 244 -15.85 27.13 -6.11
N MET A 245 -15.26 28.14 -5.46
CA MET A 245 -15.77 28.70 -4.20
C MET A 245 -16.89 29.71 -4.40
N TYR A 246 -16.84 30.48 -5.50
CA TYR A 246 -17.71 31.62 -5.76
C TYR A 246 -19.22 31.31 -5.62
N PRO A 247 -19.77 30.21 -6.18
CA PRO A 247 -21.20 29.90 -6.07
C PRO A 247 -21.68 29.74 -4.62
N PHE A 248 -20.78 29.35 -3.72
CA PHE A 248 -21.11 29.09 -2.31
C PHE A 248 -20.94 30.33 -1.44
N LEU A 249 -19.90 31.14 -1.69
CA LEU A 249 -19.60 32.35 -0.90
C LEU A 249 -20.64 33.47 -1.05
N LEU A 250 -21.49 33.40 -2.09
CA LEU A 250 -22.66 34.25 -2.24
C LEU A 250 -23.65 34.08 -1.08
N SER A 251 -23.73 32.87 -0.51
CA SER A 251 -24.60 32.56 0.63
C SER A 251 -24.03 33.07 1.96
N SER A 252 -24.88 33.76 2.74
CA SER A 252 -24.54 34.19 4.10
C SER A 252 -24.20 32.99 5.02
N HIS A 253 -24.86 31.85 4.83
CA HIS A 253 -24.60 30.62 5.57
C HIS A 253 -23.18 30.11 5.35
N CYS A 254 -22.75 30.04 4.09
CA CYS A 254 -21.39 29.61 3.75
C CYS A 254 -20.34 30.56 4.32
N ARG A 255 -20.59 31.88 4.33
CA ARG A 255 -19.67 32.85 4.95
C ARG A 255 -19.54 32.69 6.46
N ALA A 256 -20.64 32.34 7.15
CA ALA A 256 -20.62 32.04 8.57
C ALA A 256 -19.85 30.73 8.86
N ALA A 257 -20.11 29.68 8.08
CA ALA A 257 -19.42 28.39 8.20
C ALA A 257 -17.91 28.51 7.90
N MET A 258 -17.53 29.36 6.95
CA MET A 258 -16.12 29.67 6.67
C MET A 258 -15.44 30.43 7.81
N ALA A 259 -16.14 31.37 8.45
CA ALA A 259 -15.62 32.03 9.63
C ALA A 259 -15.40 31.02 10.77
N GLU A 260 -16.38 30.15 11.04
CA GLU A 260 -16.28 29.08 12.04
C GLU A 260 -15.12 28.13 11.74
N PHE A 261 -14.93 27.72 10.48
CA PHE A 261 -13.78 26.96 10.01
C PHE A 261 -12.45 27.64 10.36
N MET A 262 -12.30 28.93 10.09
CA MET A 262 -11.05 29.65 10.34
C MET A 262 -10.71 29.79 11.83
N PHE A 263 -11.70 29.72 12.72
CA PHE A 263 -11.51 29.78 14.17
C PHE A 263 -11.41 28.40 14.83
N GLY A 264 -12.13 27.40 14.33
CA GLY A 264 -12.32 26.11 14.97
C GLY A 264 -11.62 24.92 14.31
N ALA A 265 -11.13 25.05 13.07
CA ALA A 265 -10.41 23.96 12.41
C ALA A 265 -8.99 23.83 12.94
N GLU A 266 -8.59 22.58 13.17
CA GLU A 266 -7.19 22.23 13.41
C GLU A 266 -6.35 22.44 12.13
N PRO A 267 -5.09 22.88 12.23
CA PRO A 267 -4.26 23.20 11.08
C PRO A 267 -3.85 21.99 10.22
N ASP A 268 -3.91 20.78 10.77
CA ASP A 268 -3.47 19.56 10.09
C ASP A 268 -4.58 18.86 9.30
N ASP A 269 -5.84 19.18 9.61
CA ASP A 269 -6.99 18.47 9.09
C ASP A 269 -7.50 19.07 7.78
N TRP A 270 -7.88 18.19 6.86
CA TRP A 270 -8.46 18.57 5.58
C TRP A 270 -9.98 18.56 5.65
N PHE A 271 -10.61 19.53 5.01
CA PHE A 271 -12.06 19.68 4.98
C PHE A 271 -12.55 19.82 3.54
N CYS A 272 -13.66 19.15 3.20
CA CYS A 272 -14.34 19.34 1.93
C CYS A 272 -15.09 20.68 1.93
N PHE A 273 -14.69 21.61 1.07
CA PHE A 273 -15.29 22.94 0.99
C PHE A 273 -16.79 22.89 0.68
N GLN A 274 -17.21 21.97 -0.20
CA GLN A 274 -18.62 21.82 -0.59
C GLN A 274 -19.49 21.32 0.58
N ARG A 275 -18.94 20.49 1.47
CA ARG A 275 -19.64 20.04 2.69
C ARG A 275 -19.68 21.16 3.72
N LEU A 276 -18.56 21.85 3.91
CA LEU A 276 -18.47 23.01 4.80
C LEU A 276 -19.49 24.09 4.42
N ALA A 277 -19.60 24.40 3.12
CA ALA A 277 -20.51 25.40 2.59
C ALA A 277 -22.00 25.10 2.82
N LYS A 278 -22.37 23.81 2.93
CA LYS A 278 -23.77 23.37 3.02
C LYS A 278 -24.18 22.98 4.44
N LYS A 279 -23.25 22.48 5.25
CA LYS A 279 -23.53 21.90 6.56
C LYS A 279 -22.77 22.71 7.63
N SER A 280 -21.71 22.14 8.19
CA SER A 280 -20.85 22.73 9.22
C SER A 280 -19.47 22.06 9.23
N ILE A 281 -18.53 22.65 9.98
CA ILE A 281 -17.14 22.20 10.09
C ILE A 281 -17.00 20.72 10.48
N TRP A 282 -17.74 20.27 11.50
CA TRP A 282 -17.72 18.91 12.04
C TRP A 282 -18.17 17.83 11.05
N SER A 283 -18.93 18.24 10.04
CA SER A 283 -19.43 17.34 9.00
C SER A 283 -18.61 17.43 7.71
N ALA A 284 -17.60 18.31 7.66
CA ALA A 284 -16.83 18.59 6.46
C ALA A 284 -15.44 17.96 6.45
N GLU A 285 -14.96 17.45 7.59
CA GLU A 285 -13.66 16.79 7.73
C GLU A 285 -13.52 15.60 6.76
N VAL A 286 -12.32 15.45 6.20
CA VAL A 286 -11.92 14.36 5.30
C VAL A 286 -10.58 13.79 5.75
N SER A 287 -10.38 12.49 5.50
CA SER A 287 -9.14 11.80 5.90
C SER A 287 -7.91 12.48 5.29
N ALA A 288 -6.77 12.37 5.97
CA ALA A 288 -5.49 12.92 5.50
C ALA A 288 -5.12 12.45 4.08
N GLU A 289 -5.54 11.23 3.71
CA GLU A 289 -5.42 10.61 2.38
C GLU A 289 -6.16 11.38 1.26
N GLY A 290 -6.98 12.36 1.61
CA GLY A 290 -7.55 13.32 0.67
C GLY A 290 -8.72 12.78 -0.14
N VAL A 291 -9.43 11.76 0.34
CA VAL A 291 -10.64 11.25 -0.31
C VAL A 291 -11.88 11.76 0.42
N CYS A 292 -12.72 12.53 -0.29
CA CYS A 292 -14.01 12.94 0.25
C CYS A 292 -15.04 11.81 0.03
N PRO A 293 -15.81 11.41 1.05
CA PRO A 293 -16.76 10.30 0.93
C PRO A 293 -17.98 10.63 0.06
N GLU A 294 -18.27 11.92 -0.15
CA GLU A 294 -19.48 12.39 -0.85
C GLU A 294 -19.20 12.98 -2.25
N HIS A 295 -17.98 13.46 -2.51
CA HIS A 295 -17.67 14.25 -3.70
C HIS A 295 -16.33 13.83 -4.31
N ASP A 296 -16.37 13.30 -5.54
CA ASP A 296 -15.18 13.01 -6.33
C ASP A 296 -14.56 14.32 -6.89
N GLY A 297 -13.24 14.48 -6.79
CA GLY A 297 -12.55 15.69 -7.29
C GLY A 297 -12.92 17.00 -6.57
N CYS A 298 -13.38 16.93 -5.31
CA CYS A 298 -13.85 18.11 -4.57
C CYS A 298 -12.71 19.05 -4.18
N LEU A 299 -13.03 20.34 -3.99
CA LEU A 299 -12.09 21.29 -3.40
C LEU A 299 -11.94 20.99 -1.90
N GLN A 300 -10.74 20.63 -1.48
CA GLN A 300 -10.39 20.44 -0.08
C GLN A 300 -9.62 21.65 0.42
N ILE A 301 -9.94 22.07 1.63
CA ILE A 301 -9.34 23.22 2.29
C ILE A 301 -8.78 22.82 3.65
N ARG A 302 -7.65 23.41 4.01
CA ARG A 302 -6.99 23.25 5.31
C ARG A 302 -6.54 24.60 5.81
N ARG A 303 -6.54 24.83 7.12
CA ARG A 303 -6.07 26.09 7.69
C ARG A 303 -4.54 26.19 7.58
N SER A 304 -4.03 27.37 7.22
CA SER A 304 -2.57 27.59 7.20
C SER A 304 -2.03 27.83 8.61
N GLU A 305 -0.91 27.19 8.95
CA GLU A 305 -0.22 27.37 10.25
C GLU A 305 0.41 28.76 10.41
N GLY A 306 0.84 29.39 9.30
CA GLY A 306 1.63 30.62 9.32
C GLY A 306 0.84 31.92 9.17
N GLU A 307 -0.38 31.87 8.60
CA GLU A 307 -1.19 33.05 8.33
C GLU A 307 -2.62 32.86 8.85
N ARG A 308 -3.02 33.67 9.85
CA ARG A 308 -4.34 33.60 10.53
C ARG A 308 -5.56 33.74 9.60
N ALA A 309 -5.36 34.06 8.32
CA ALA A 309 -6.43 34.28 7.35
C ALA A 309 -6.16 33.58 6.00
N ALA A 310 -5.27 32.59 5.94
CA ALA A 310 -5.05 31.81 4.73
C ALA A 310 -5.48 30.36 4.91
N PHE A 311 -6.00 29.76 3.84
CA PHE A 311 -6.33 28.35 3.81
C PHE A 311 -5.70 27.72 2.55
N LEU A 312 -5.10 26.54 2.74
CA LEU A 312 -4.48 25.73 1.70
C LEU A 312 -5.57 24.99 0.93
N CYS A 313 -5.48 24.98 -0.39
CA CYS A 313 -6.44 24.36 -1.29
C CYS A 313 -5.78 23.20 -2.05
N ARG A 314 -6.50 22.07 -2.16
CA ARG A 314 -6.15 20.94 -3.02
C ARG A 314 -7.37 20.29 -3.67
N VAL A 315 -7.15 19.42 -4.65
CA VAL A 315 -8.20 18.55 -5.22
C VAL A 315 -8.19 17.23 -4.47
N GLY A 316 -9.35 16.83 -3.93
CA GLY A 316 -9.50 15.50 -3.34
C GLY A 316 -9.43 14.40 -4.40
N GLY A 317 -8.77 13.28 -4.09
CA GLY A 317 -8.65 12.12 -4.98
C GLY A 317 -7.39 12.06 -5.86
N VAL A 318 -6.49 13.05 -5.78
CA VAL A 318 -5.16 12.95 -6.40
C VAL A 318 -4.15 12.63 -5.29
N SER A 319 -3.71 11.38 -5.19
CA SER A 319 -2.62 11.02 -4.28
C SER A 319 -1.41 11.90 -4.59
N PRO A 320 -0.79 12.55 -3.59
CA PRO A 320 0.47 13.22 -3.81
C PRO A 320 1.49 12.15 -4.17
N SER A 321 1.89 12.12 -5.44
CA SER A 321 3.06 11.36 -5.85
C SER A 321 4.24 11.84 -5.00
N ALA A 322 4.77 10.96 -4.17
CA ALA A 322 5.96 11.07 -3.35
C ALA A 322 6.87 12.27 -3.71
N GLY A 323 6.66 13.38 -3.00
CA GLY A 323 7.53 14.55 -3.02
C GLY A 323 8.37 14.57 -1.74
N THR A 324 9.48 13.86 -1.77
CA THR A 324 10.73 14.12 -1.04
C THR A 324 10.60 14.75 0.36
N SER A 325 10.51 13.90 1.37
CA SER A 325 11.12 14.16 2.68
C SER A 325 12.62 14.40 2.46
N GLY A 326 13.08 15.64 2.59
CA GLY A 326 14.49 15.97 2.37
C GLY A 326 14.79 17.46 2.48
N GLY A 327 14.50 18.06 3.63
CA GLY A 327 14.93 19.42 3.97
C GLY A 327 15.69 19.40 5.27
N SER A 328 17.02 19.26 5.17
CA SER A 328 17.95 19.30 6.30
C SER A 328 17.71 20.49 7.22
N ARG A 329 17.59 20.18 8.51
CA ARG A 329 17.86 21.08 9.61
C ARG A 329 19.34 21.48 9.53
N VAL A 330 19.63 22.67 9.01
CA VAL A 330 20.94 23.31 9.15
C VAL A 330 21.00 23.89 10.55
N GLU A 331 21.62 23.15 11.46
CA GLU A 331 22.14 23.73 12.71
C GLU A 331 23.35 24.59 12.33
N VAL A 332 23.18 25.90 12.46
CA VAL A 332 24.30 26.83 12.47
C VAL A 332 24.86 26.79 13.89
N GLU A 333 25.88 25.96 14.09
CA GLU A 333 26.80 26.13 15.21
C GLU A 333 27.60 27.41 14.94
N VAL A 334 27.32 28.42 15.76
CA VAL A 334 28.20 29.56 15.98
C VAL A 334 29.18 29.13 17.05
N GLU A 335 30.41 28.85 16.67
CA GLU A 335 31.56 28.88 17.58
C GLU A 335 32.55 29.97 17.12
N GLU A 336 33.20 30.55 18.12
CA GLU A 336 33.91 31.83 18.20
C GLU A 336 35.07 32.06 17.20
#